data_AF-A0A9P4DX66-F1
#
_entry.id   AF-A0A9P4DX66-F1
#
_cell.length_a   1.000
_cell.length_b   1.000
_cell.length_c   1.000
_cell.angle_alpha   90.00
_cell.angle_beta   90.00
_cell.angle_gamma   90.00
#
_symmetry.space_group_name_H-M   'P 1'
#
loop_
_entity.id
_entity.type
_entity.pdbx_description
1 polymer ?
#
loop_
_entity_poly.entity_id
_entity_poly.type
_entity_poly.pdbx_seq_one_letter_code
_entity_poly.pdbx_strand_id
1 'polypeptide(L)'
;MNTDFTNLTTENLSNEHLCCIIRSKKSHPGIEAKRQWLSDRLNEGHVFRKLNAKATVFIEYAPLETAWVPVIGDNYYYLYCLWVLGSPRGNGYGKALIEYCIADAKEKGRSGICMLGAKKQKSWLSDQSFAKKFGFEVVDTTDNGYELLALSFDGTVPQFAPNAKNLKIESEELTIYYDMQCPYIYKYIEMIKQYCEANDVPVSFIQVDTLQKAKELPCVFNNFAVFYKGSFETVNLPTIDYLKRILKK
;
A
#
# COMPACT_ATOMS: atom_id res chain seq x y z
N MET A 1 -1.20 14.18 -24.72
CA MET A 1 -1.21 13.22 -23.59
C MET A 1 -2.65 12.73 -23.47
N ASN A 2 -2.91 11.43 -23.44
CA ASN A 2 -4.26 10.93 -23.15
C ASN A 2 -4.56 11.30 -21.68
N THR A 3 -5.63 12.04 -21.40
CA THR A 3 -6.01 12.41 -20.03
C THR A 3 -7.32 11.74 -19.61
N ASP A 4 -7.75 10.71 -20.35
CA ASP A 4 -8.93 9.93 -20.04
C ASP A 4 -8.67 9.02 -18.85
N PHE A 5 -9.00 9.50 -17.66
CA PHE A 5 -8.92 8.74 -16.42
C PHE A 5 -10.33 8.37 -15.96
N THR A 6 -10.46 7.15 -15.47
CA THR A 6 -11.71 6.63 -14.90
C THR A 6 -11.50 6.18 -13.46
N ASN A 7 -12.53 6.36 -12.63
CA ASN A 7 -12.58 5.80 -11.29
C ASN A 7 -13.26 4.43 -11.35
N LEU A 8 -12.74 3.48 -10.58
CA LEU A 8 -13.48 2.25 -10.34
C LEU A 8 -14.66 2.55 -9.42
N THR A 9 -15.81 1.98 -9.76
CA THR A 9 -17.06 2.07 -9.01
C THR A 9 -17.63 0.67 -8.83
N THR A 10 -18.61 0.52 -7.95
CA THR A 10 -19.31 -0.75 -7.73
C THR A 10 -19.93 -1.31 -9.00
N GLU A 11 -20.32 -0.45 -9.95
CA GLU A 11 -20.97 -0.82 -11.21
C GLU A 11 -19.97 -1.24 -12.30
N ASN A 12 -18.79 -0.61 -12.35
CA ASN A 12 -17.81 -0.89 -13.40
C ASN A 12 -16.71 -1.87 -12.97
N LEU A 13 -16.57 -2.13 -11.68
CA LEU A 13 -15.46 -2.90 -11.13
C LEU A 13 -15.36 -4.30 -11.72
N SER A 14 -16.45 -4.98 -12.09
CA SER A 14 -16.37 -6.32 -12.70
C SER A 14 -15.79 -6.30 -14.12
N ASN A 15 -16.00 -5.20 -14.86
CA ASN A 15 -15.72 -5.09 -16.29
C ASN A 15 -14.38 -4.40 -16.56
N GLU A 16 -13.92 -3.55 -15.64
CA GLU A 16 -12.67 -2.82 -15.76
C GLU A 16 -11.44 -3.70 -15.51
N HIS A 17 -10.29 -3.36 -16.09
CA HIS A 17 -9.02 -4.01 -15.74
C HIS A 17 -8.37 -3.36 -14.51
N LEU A 18 -7.78 -4.18 -13.63
CA LEU A 18 -6.96 -3.67 -12.55
C LEU A 18 -5.53 -3.41 -13.03
N CYS A 19 -5.19 -2.14 -13.17
CA CYS A 19 -3.92 -1.70 -13.78
C CYS A 19 -2.65 -2.06 -12.98
N CYS A 20 -2.82 -2.49 -11.72
CA CYS A 20 -1.74 -3.01 -10.88
C CYS A 20 -1.04 -4.22 -11.53
N ILE A 21 -1.81 -5.09 -12.21
CA ILE A 21 -1.30 -6.27 -12.93
C ILE A 21 -1.94 -6.32 -14.32
N ILE A 22 -1.37 -5.58 -15.27
CA ILE A 22 -1.84 -5.59 -16.68
C ILE A 22 -1.17 -6.71 -17.49
N ARG A 23 -0.02 -7.22 -17.00
CA ARG A 23 0.86 -8.09 -17.77
C ARG A 23 0.52 -9.57 -17.68
N SER A 24 -0.50 -9.97 -16.91
CA SER A 24 -0.91 -11.38 -16.84
C SER A 24 -1.90 -11.69 -17.97
N LYS A 25 -1.48 -12.53 -18.93
CA LYS A 25 -2.39 -13.09 -19.95
C LYS A 25 -3.34 -14.15 -19.38
N LYS A 26 -3.14 -14.60 -18.14
CA LYS A 26 -3.98 -15.56 -17.43
C LYS A 26 -4.78 -14.85 -16.33
N SER A 27 -6.00 -15.34 -16.07
CA SER A 27 -6.70 -15.00 -14.83
C SER A 27 -5.76 -15.24 -13.66
N HIS A 28 -5.47 -14.18 -12.92
CA HIS A 28 -4.54 -14.21 -11.79
C HIS A 28 -5.39 -14.16 -10.52
N PRO A 29 -5.35 -15.17 -9.63
CA PRO A 29 -6.21 -15.19 -8.43
C PRO A 29 -6.12 -13.92 -7.58
N GLY A 30 -4.95 -13.28 -7.53
CA GLY A 30 -4.78 -11.99 -6.86
C GLY A 30 -5.56 -10.82 -7.48
N ILE A 31 -5.91 -10.86 -8.77
CA ILE A 31 -6.80 -9.85 -9.40
C ILE A 31 -8.20 -9.97 -8.81
N GLU A 32 -8.74 -11.18 -8.74
CA GLU A 32 -10.08 -11.42 -8.19
C GLU A 32 -10.12 -11.13 -6.68
N ALA A 33 -9.06 -11.49 -5.95
CA ALA A 33 -8.93 -11.12 -4.53
C ALA A 33 -8.93 -9.59 -4.34
N LYS A 34 -8.22 -8.84 -5.19
CA LYS A 34 -8.25 -7.37 -5.15
C LYS A 34 -9.60 -6.80 -5.60
N ARG A 35 -10.29 -7.41 -6.57
CA ARG A 35 -11.65 -6.98 -6.94
C ARG A 35 -12.59 -7.13 -5.75
N GLN A 36 -12.57 -8.28 -5.08
CA GLN A 36 -13.37 -8.48 -3.87
C GLN A 36 -13.03 -7.43 -2.81
N TRP A 37 -11.74 -7.24 -2.54
CA TRP A 37 -11.27 -6.22 -1.61
C TRP A 37 -11.79 -4.82 -1.95
N LEU A 38 -11.67 -4.38 -3.20
CA LEU A 38 -12.16 -3.08 -3.63
C LEU A 38 -13.68 -2.98 -3.51
N SER A 39 -14.42 -4.05 -3.86
CA SER A 39 -15.88 -4.03 -3.78
C SER A 39 -16.40 -3.71 -2.37
N ASP A 40 -15.69 -4.19 -1.34
CA ASP A 40 -16.05 -3.94 0.05
C ASP A 40 -15.67 -2.52 0.52
N ARG A 41 -14.64 -1.92 -0.08
CA ARG A 41 -14.06 -0.64 0.36
C ARG A 41 -14.54 0.58 -0.43
N LEU A 42 -15.02 0.40 -1.66
CA LEU A 42 -15.49 1.52 -2.50
C LEU A 42 -16.60 2.33 -1.81
N ASN A 43 -17.53 1.66 -1.12
CA ASN A 43 -18.60 2.32 -0.36
C ASN A 43 -18.10 3.04 0.90
N GLU A 44 -16.88 2.76 1.36
CA GLU A 44 -16.22 3.42 2.50
C GLU A 44 -15.45 4.68 2.06
N GLY A 45 -15.60 5.11 0.81
CA GLY A 45 -14.92 6.26 0.22
C GLY A 45 -13.56 5.94 -0.38
N HIS A 46 -13.20 4.65 -0.53
CA HIS A 46 -11.98 4.23 -1.22
C HIS A 46 -12.06 4.64 -2.69
N VAL A 47 -10.99 5.24 -3.20
CA VAL A 47 -10.87 5.69 -4.59
C VAL A 47 -9.75 4.95 -5.27
N PHE A 48 -10.06 4.31 -6.39
CA PHE A 48 -9.08 3.78 -7.33
C PHE A 48 -9.28 4.47 -8.68
N ARG A 49 -8.35 5.35 -9.05
CA ARG A 49 -8.41 6.09 -10.33
C ARG A 49 -7.27 5.66 -11.24
N LYS A 50 -7.61 5.27 -12.47
CA LYS A 50 -6.64 4.78 -13.45
C LYS A 50 -6.78 5.45 -14.81
N LEU A 51 -5.71 5.45 -15.58
CA LEU A 51 -5.78 5.77 -17.01
C LEU A 51 -6.69 4.76 -17.70
N ASN A 52 -7.57 5.21 -18.59
CA ASN A 52 -8.42 4.37 -19.41
C ASN A 52 -7.63 3.76 -20.57
N ALA A 53 -6.61 2.99 -20.22
CA ALA A 53 -5.74 2.28 -21.14
C ALA A 53 -5.13 1.06 -20.43
N LYS A 54 -4.65 0.08 -21.20
CA LYS A 54 -3.85 -1.05 -20.68
C LYS A 54 -2.43 -0.61 -20.33
N ALA A 55 -2.30 0.31 -19.37
CA ALA A 55 -1.03 0.81 -18.85
C ALA A 55 -1.06 0.92 -17.32
N THR A 56 0.07 0.69 -16.65
CA THR A 56 0.17 0.81 -15.20
C THR A 56 0.32 2.29 -14.83
N VAL A 57 -0.82 2.98 -14.83
CA VAL A 57 -0.97 4.41 -14.54
C VAL A 57 -2.20 4.60 -13.66
N PHE A 58 -2.00 4.78 -12.35
CA PHE A 58 -3.11 4.91 -11.40
C PHE A 58 -2.69 5.51 -10.05
N ILE A 59 -3.72 5.88 -9.29
CA ILE A 59 -3.65 6.32 -7.92
C ILE A 59 -4.75 5.61 -7.11
N GLU A 60 -4.44 5.30 -5.85
CA GLU A 60 -5.35 4.64 -4.92
C GLU A 60 -5.22 5.28 -3.54
N TYR A 61 -6.35 5.71 -2.98
CA TYR A 61 -6.42 6.37 -1.68
C TYR A 61 -7.77 6.14 -1.00
N ALA A 62 -7.86 6.37 0.31
CA ALA A 62 -9.08 6.24 1.09
C ALA A 62 -9.11 7.26 2.24
N PRO A 63 -10.27 7.52 2.86
CA PRO A 63 -10.34 8.15 4.18
C PRO A 63 -9.44 7.41 5.17
N LEU A 64 -8.66 8.15 5.97
CA LEU A 64 -7.71 7.57 6.90
C LEU A 64 -8.40 6.73 7.98
N GLU A 65 -9.63 7.09 8.34
CA GLU A 65 -10.46 6.39 9.31
C GLU A 65 -10.79 4.96 8.85
N THR A 66 -10.99 4.78 7.54
CA THR A 66 -11.30 3.47 6.92
C THR A 66 -10.08 2.85 6.25
N ALA A 67 -8.91 3.50 6.32
CA ALA A 67 -7.68 2.97 5.77
C ALA A 67 -7.06 1.89 6.68
N TRP A 68 -6.74 0.75 6.09
CA TRP A 68 -6.16 -0.45 6.69
C TRP A 68 -4.65 -0.29 6.91
N VAL A 69 -4.31 0.76 7.65
CA VAL A 69 -2.93 1.12 7.99
C VAL A 69 -2.84 1.61 9.43
N PRO A 70 -1.75 1.33 10.15
CA PRO A 70 -1.59 1.72 11.54
C PRO A 70 -1.11 3.17 11.64
N VAL A 71 -1.95 4.06 11.12
CA VAL A 71 -1.82 5.52 11.12
C VAL A 71 -3.09 6.09 11.75
N ILE A 72 -2.89 7.05 12.63
CA ILE A 72 -3.93 7.76 13.37
C ILE A 72 -3.91 9.21 12.92
N GLY A 73 -5.09 9.77 12.70
CA GLY A 73 -5.31 11.15 12.31
C GLY A 73 -6.75 11.31 11.85
N ASP A 74 -7.26 12.52 11.98
CA ASP A 74 -8.67 12.81 11.71
C ASP A 74 -8.82 13.54 10.38
N ASN A 75 -9.79 13.12 9.57
CA ASN A 75 -10.21 13.78 8.34
C ASN A 75 -9.10 13.86 7.26
N TYR A 76 -8.18 12.92 7.23
CA TYR A 76 -7.16 12.79 6.20
C TYR A 76 -7.56 11.79 5.13
N TYR A 77 -6.99 11.93 3.93
CA TYR A 77 -6.81 10.80 3.04
C TYR A 77 -5.49 10.09 3.28
N TYR A 78 -5.51 8.77 3.18
CA TYR A 78 -4.34 7.94 3.09
C TYR A 78 -4.14 7.45 1.65
N LEU A 79 -2.98 7.79 1.07
CA LEU A 79 -2.59 7.38 -0.27
C LEU A 79 -1.84 6.04 -0.22
N TYR A 80 -2.51 4.97 -0.64
CA TYR A 80 -1.93 3.62 -0.72
C TYR A 80 -0.93 3.47 -1.86
N CYS A 81 -1.27 4.00 -3.04
CA CYS A 81 -0.52 3.75 -4.27
C CYS A 81 -0.56 4.97 -5.20
N LEU A 82 0.60 5.27 -5.79
CA LEU A 82 0.73 6.17 -6.93
C LEU A 82 1.76 5.58 -7.90
N TRP A 83 1.31 5.12 -9.06
CA TRP A 83 2.14 4.40 -10.01
C TRP A 83 2.01 4.92 -11.43
N VAL A 84 3.18 5.12 -12.06
CA VAL A 84 3.33 5.32 -13.50
C VAL A 84 4.53 4.49 -13.93
N LEU A 85 4.32 3.41 -14.70
CA LEU A 85 5.38 2.49 -15.14
C LEU A 85 5.45 2.34 -16.65
N GLY A 86 6.66 2.14 -17.17
CA GLY A 86 6.91 1.89 -18.59
C GLY A 86 6.86 3.16 -19.45
N SER A 87 6.42 3.01 -20.70
CA SER A 87 6.35 4.10 -21.69
C SER A 87 5.53 5.34 -21.28
N PRO A 88 4.52 5.28 -20.38
CA PRO A 88 3.85 6.47 -19.89
C PRO A 88 4.70 7.39 -18.99
N ARG A 89 5.82 6.91 -18.42
CA ARG A 89 6.69 7.76 -17.57
C ARG A 89 7.16 9.01 -18.33
N GLY A 90 7.36 10.11 -17.62
CA GLY A 90 7.79 11.39 -18.20
C GLY A 90 6.70 12.20 -18.91
N ASN A 91 5.48 11.64 -19.09
CA ASN A 91 4.40 12.33 -19.79
C ASN A 91 3.46 13.14 -18.88
N GLY A 92 3.77 13.31 -17.59
CA GLY A 92 2.96 14.10 -16.66
C GLY A 92 1.81 13.35 -15.96
N TYR A 93 1.63 12.05 -16.18
CA TYR A 93 0.53 11.27 -15.56
C TYR A 93 0.56 11.28 -14.03
N GLY A 94 1.76 11.19 -13.43
CA GLY A 94 1.89 11.20 -11.98
C GLY A 94 1.43 12.53 -11.38
N LYS A 95 1.72 13.65 -12.07
CA LYS A 95 1.26 14.99 -11.68
C LYS A 95 -0.26 15.07 -11.75
N ALA A 96 -0.86 14.67 -12.87
CA ALA A 96 -2.32 14.70 -13.02
C ALA A 96 -3.05 13.83 -11.97
N LEU A 97 -2.48 12.67 -11.61
CA LEU A 97 -3.05 11.77 -10.61
C LEU A 97 -3.00 12.37 -9.19
N ILE A 98 -1.86 12.94 -8.78
CA ILE A 98 -1.74 13.52 -7.43
C ILE A 98 -2.52 14.84 -7.32
N GLU A 99 -2.56 15.67 -8.37
CA GLU A 99 -3.40 16.87 -8.43
C GLU A 99 -4.89 16.53 -8.31
N TYR A 100 -5.33 15.43 -8.93
CA TYR A 100 -6.69 14.92 -8.75
C TYR A 100 -6.99 14.56 -7.29
N CYS A 101 -6.09 13.84 -6.62
CA CYS A 101 -6.26 13.49 -5.19
C CYS A 101 -6.30 14.74 -4.30
N ILE A 102 -5.43 15.73 -4.56
CA ILE A 102 -5.42 17.01 -3.84
C ILE A 102 -6.73 17.77 -4.04
N ALA A 103 -7.24 17.83 -5.27
CA ALA A 103 -8.51 18.48 -5.56
C ALA A 103 -9.69 17.77 -4.89
N ASP A 104 -9.77 16.43 -4.98
CA ASP A 104 -10.82 15.63 -4.34
C ASP A 104 -10.80 15.80 -2.82
N ALA A 105 -9.61 15.80 -2.20
CA ALA A 105 -9.45 16.03 -0.76
C ALA A 105 -9.99 17.41 -0.35
N LYS A 106 -9.65 18.48 -1.10
CA LYS A 106 -10.15 19.83 -0.82
C LYS A 106 -11.65 19.96 -1.04
N GLU A 107 -12.18 19.40 -2.12
CA GLU A 107 -13.61 19.43 -2.44
C GLU A 107 -14.45 18.74 -1.36
N LYS A 108 -13.93 17.64 -0.80
CA LYS A 108 -14.57 16.91 0.30
C LYS A 108 -14.23 17.44 1.69
N GLY A 109 -13.58 18.60 1.79
CA GLY A 109 -13.26 19.24 3.07
C GLY A 109 -12.32 18.43 3.96
N ARG A 110 -11.43 17.62 3.37
CA ARG A 110 -10.39 16.88 4.11
C ARG A 110 -9.33 17.82 4.66
N SER A 111 -8.72 17.44 5.77
CA SER A 111 -7.62 18.16 6.44
C SER A 111 -6.28 17.99 5.72
N GLY A 112 -6.14 16.95 4.89
CA GLY A 112 -4.95 16.75 4.08
C GLY A 112 -4.85 15.36 3.47
N ILE A 113 -3.67 15.03 2.95
CA ILE A 113 -3.34 13.71 2.40
C ILE A 113 -2.05 13.23 3.06
N CYS A 114 -1.99 11.97 3.44
CA CYS A 114 -0.79 11.34 3.98
C CYS A 114 -0.44 10.03 3.27
N MET A 115 0.81 9.61 3.38
CA MET A 115 1.32 8.41 2.73
C MET A 115 2.53 7.83 3.44
N LEU A 116 2.69 6.51 3.38
CA LEU A 116 3.92 5.85 3.81
C LEU A 116 5.07 6.15 2.83
N GLY A 117 6.19 6.59 3.39
CA GLY A 117 7.47 6.74 2.71
C GLY A 117 8.60 6.14 3.52
N ALA A 118 9.83 6.48 3.13
CA ALA A 118 11.03 6.02 3.81
C ALA A 118 12.18 7.00 3.61
N LYS A 119 13.06 7.08 4.62
CA LYS A 119 14.26 7.91 4.60
C LYS A 119 15.21 7.53 3.45
N LYS A 120 15.26 6.24 3.13
CA LYS A 120 15.90 5.70 1.92
C LYS A 120 14.83 5.00 1.10
N GLN A 121 14.79 5.28 -0.20
CA GLN A 121 13.79 4.70 -1.09
C GLN A 121 13.77 3.17 -0.96
N LYS A 122 12.59 2.64 -0.63
CA LYS A 122 12.32 1.20 -0.57
C LYS A 122 11.56 0.78 -1.83
N SER A 123 11.77 -0.45 -2.29
CA SER A 123 10.98 -1.02 -3.38
C SER A 123 9.49 -0.95 -3.05
N TRP A 124 8.63 -0.81 -4.06
CA TRP A 124 7.17 -0.78 -3.92
C TRP A 124 6.56 0.44 -3.20
N LEU A 125 7.32 1.24 -2.47
CA LEU A 125 6.85 2.54 -2.00
C LEU A 125 6.95 3.59 -3.11
N SER A 126 5.99 4.50 -3.17
CA SER A 126 6.06 5.66 -4.07
C SER A 126 7.29 6.53 -3.71
N ASP A 127 7.87 7.14 -4.74
CA ASP A 127 9.06 7.98 -4.60
C ASP A 127 8.73 9.24 -3.78
N GLN A 128 9.32 9.36 -2.59
CA GLN A 128 9.02 10.47 -1.68
C GLN A 128 9.50 11.81 -2.27
N SER A 129 10.54 11.81 -3.11
CA SER A 129 11.03 13.03 -3.76
C SER A 129 10.01 13.58 -4.76
N PHE A 130 9.17 12.72 -5.34
CA PHE A 130 8.06 13.15 -6.18
C PHE A 130 6.97 13.82 -5.34
N ALA A 131 6.54 13.19 -4.24
CA ALA A 131 5.51 13.74 -3.36
C ALA A 131 5.93 15.08 -2.74
N LYS A 132 7.19 15.23 -2.33
CA LYS A 132 7.74 16.48 -1.78
C LYS A 132 7.61 17.68 -2.72
N LYS A 133 7.60 17.47 -4.05
CA LYS A 133 7.37 18.56 -5.03
C LYS A 133 5.95 19.15 -4.98
N PHE A 134 5.01 18.44 -4.35
CA PHE A 134 3.63 18.87 -4.14
C PHE A 134 3.38 19.37 -2.70
N GLY A 135 4.44 19.59 -1.92
CA GLY A 135 4.35 20.11 -0.55
C GLY A 135 4.13 19.07 0.54
N PHE A 136 4.32 17.77 0.23
CA PHE A 136 4.34 16.74 1.27
C PHE A 136 5.59 16.89 2.15
N GLU A 137 5.40 16.88 3.46
CA GLU A 137 6.46 16.98 4.46
C GLU A 137 6.49 15.72 5.34
N VAL A 138 7.64 15.43 5.95
CA VAL A 138 7.74 14.32 6.91
C VAL A 138 7.14 14.78 8.23
N VAL A 139 6.11 14.08 8.70
CA VAL A 139 5.37 14.45 9.93
C VAL A 139 5.57 13.44 11.06
N ASP A 140 6.00 12.22 10.75
CA ASP A 140 6.36 11.21 11.75
C ASP A 140 7.37 10.21 11.17
N THR A 141 8.11 9.52 12.03
CA THR A 141 9.16 8.57 11.65
C THR A 141 9.18 7.34 12.55
N THR A 142 9.73 6.25 12.02
CA THR A 142 10.10 5.05 12.80
C THR A 142 11.62 4.90 12.87
N ASP A 143 12.12 4.26 13.92
CA ASP A 143 13.57 4.07 14.14
C ASP A 143 14.26 3.27 13.02
N ASN A 144 13.51 2.39 12.34
CA ASN A 144 13.99 1.60 11.20
C ASN A 144 13.85 2.32 9.83
N GLY A 145 13.60 3.63 9.85
CA GLY A 145 13.75 4.51 8.69
C GLY A 145 12.54 4.58 7.74
N TYR A 146 11.34 4.29 8.24
CA TYR A 146 10.11 4.69 7.55
C TYR A 146 9.69 6.10 7.97
N GLU A 147 9.04 6.79 7.05
CA GLU A 147 8.55 8.16 7.23
C GLU A 147 7.06 8.17 6.93
N LEU A 148 6.27 8.89 7.71
CA LEU A 148 4.92 9.30 7.33
C LEU A 148 5.05 10.67 6.68
N LEU A 149 4.61 10.78 5.44
CA LEU A 149 4.54 12.07 4.75
C LEU A 149 3.11 12.58 4.78
N ALA A 150 2.93 13.89 4.95
CA ALA A 150 1.64 14.54 4.85
C ALA A 150 1.71 15.87 4.10
N LEU A 151 0.68 16.14 3.31
CA LEU A 151 0.33 17.45 2.80
C LEU A 151 -0.89 17.91 3.61
N SER A 152 -0.64 18.77 4.60
CA SER A 152 -1.67 19.35 5.46
C SER A 152 -2.27 20.60 4.83
N PHE A 153 -3.60 20.75 4.92
CA PHE A 153 -4.31 21.95 4.46
C PHE A 153 -4.70 22.89 5.61
N ASP A 154 -4.70 22.40 6.86
CA ASP A 154 -5.16 23.12 8.04
C ASP A 154 -4.12 23.19 9.18
N GLY A 155 -2.93 22.60 8.99
CA GLY A 155 -1.85 22.58 9.97
C GLY A 155 -1.88 21.39 10.94
N THR A 156 -2.97 20.60 10.98
CA THR A 156 -2.99 19.31 11.71
C THR A 156 -2.10 18.30 10.99
N VAL A 157 -1.65 17.24 11.66
CA VAL A 157 -0.85 16.17 11.02
C VAL A 157 -1.24 14.79 11.57
N PRO A 158 -1.28 13.75 10.72
CA PRO A 158 -1.41 12.37 11.18
C PRO A 158 -0.07 11.85 11.73
N GLN A 159 -0.13 10.73 12.46
CA GLN A 159 1.03 10.06 13.04
C GLN A 159 0.90 8.54 12.92
N PHE A 160 2.01 7.82 12.99
CA PHE A 160 1.94 6.38 13.15
C PHE A 160 1.29 6.04 14.49
N ALA A 161 0.47 4.99 14.51
CA ALA A 161 -0.04 4.45 15.77
C ALA A 161 1.15 4.03 16.67
N PRO A 162 1.08 4.20 18.01
CA PRO A 162 2.20 3.85 18.89
C PRO A 162 2.71 2.42 18.69
N ASN A 163 1.80 1.46 18.51
CA ASN A 163 2.11 0.06 18.20
C ASN A 163 2.93 -0.10 16.91
N ALA A 164 2.71 0.72 15.89
CA ALA A 164 3.41 0.64 14.61
C ALA A 164 4.93 0.88 14.73
N LYS A 165 5.38 1.46 15.86
CA LYS A 165 6.78 1.73 16.15
C LYS A 165 7.45 0.62 16.97
N ASN A 166 6.70 -0.39 17.44
CA ASN A 166 7.23 -1.48 18.26
C ASN A 166 8.22 -2.36 17.48
N LEU A 167 7.91 -2.65 16.20
CA LEU A 167 8.74 -3.43 15.29
C LEU A 167 9.10 -4.84 15.82
N LYS A 168 8.26 -5.36 16.71
CA LYS A 168 8.45 -6.62 17.43
C LYS A 168 7.16 -7.41 17.53
N ILE A 169 7.29 -8.72 17.54
CA ILE A 169 6.21 -9.69 17.84
C ILE A 169 6.76 -10.78 18.75
N GLU A 170 5.86 -11.53 19.41
CA GLU A 170 6.25 -12.64 20.27
C GLU A 170 6.70 -13.89 19.48
N SER A 171 6.19 -14.08 18.26
CA SER A 171 6.53 -15.23 17.44
C SER A 171 8.00 -15.18 16.99
N GLU A 172 8.73 -16.26 17.27
CA GLU A 172 10.10 -16.45 16.80
C GLU A 172 10.16 -17.00 15.37
N GLU A 173 9.07 -17.58 14.88
CA GLU A 173 8.98 -18.14 13.52
C GLU A 173 8.85 -17.05 12.45
N LEU A 174 9.08 -17.43 11.19
CA LEU A 174 8.79 -16.54 10.06
C LEU A 174 7.31 -16.21 10.06
N THR A 175 6.96 -14.95 10.25
CA THR A 175 5.57 -14.50 10.36
C THR A 175 5.29 -13.46 9.28
N ILE A 176 4.25 -13.69 8.48
CA ILE A 176 3.84 -12.84 7.37
C ILE A 176 2.44 -12.30 7.66
N TYR A 177 2.35 -10.99 7.89
CA TYR A 177 1.07 -10.28 7.92
C TYR A 177 0.72 -9.82 6.51
N TYR A 178 -0.52 -10.00 6.08
CA TYR A 178 -0.93 -9.60 4.74
C TYR A 178 -2.42 -9.31 4.62
N ASP A 179 -2.79 -8.49 3.64
CA ASP A 179 -4.17 -8.35 3.16
C ASP A 179 -4.26 -8.53 1.64
N MET A 180 -5.46 -8.38 1.06
CA MET A 180 -5.68 -8.56 -0.38
C MET A 180 -5.78 -7.23 -1.15
N GLN A 181 -5.35 -6.12 -0.55
CA GLN A 181 -5.39 -4.79 -1.19
C GLN A 181 -4.50 -4.76 -2.44
N CYS A 182 -3.38 -5.48 -2.45
CA CYS A 182 -2.47 -5.56 -3.59
C CYS A 182 -2.59 -6.93 -4.30
N PRO A 183 -2.77 -6.98 -5.63
CA PRO A 183 -3.01 -8.26 -6.30
C PRO A 183 -1.73 -9.10 -6.44
N TYR A 184 -0.57 -8.52 -6.13
CA TYR A 184 0.70 -9.25 -6.09
C TYR A 184 0.82 -10.13 -4.83
N ILE A 185 0.11 -9.82 -3.74
CA ILE A 185 0.24 -10.54 -2.46
C ILE A 185 0.04 -12.04 -2.65
N TYR A 186 -1.03 -12.44 -3.35
CA TYR A 186 -1.34 -13.84 -3.60
C TYR A 186 -0.14 -14.62 -4.13
N LYS A 187 0.57 -14.08 -5.13
CA LYS A 187 1.74 -14.74 -5.73
C LYS A 187 2.89 -14.86 -4.74
N TYR A 188 3.13 -13.84 -3.93
CA TYR A 188 4.22 -13.87 -2.95
C TYR A 188 3.92 -14.81 -1.79
N ILE A 189 2.68 -14.88 -1.32
CA ILE A 189 2.25 -15.85 -0.31
C ILE A 189 2.48 -17.27 -0.81
N GLU A 190 2.01 -17.60 -2.01
CA GLU A 190 2.21 -18.94 -2.61
C GLU A 190 3.70 -19.27 -2.79
N MET A 191 4.49 -18.31 -3.28
CA MET A 191 5.93 -18.48 -3.48
C MET A 191 6.67 -18.72 -2.15
N ILE A 192 6.36 -17.96 -1.11
CA ILE A 192 6.96 -18.11 0.22
C ILE A 192 6.53 -19.43 0.84
N LYS A 193 5.24 -19.77 0.74
CA LYS A 193 4.69 -21.03 1.25
C LYS A 193 5.41 -22.23 0.64
N GLN A 194 5.50 -22.30 -0.69
CA GLN A 194 6.22 -23.37 -1.39
C GLN A 194 7.69 -23.47 -0.99
N TYR A 195 8.37 -22.33 -0.82
CA TYR A 195 9.75 -22.31 -0.36
C TYR A 195 9.89 -22.86 1.06
N CYS A 196 9.04 -22.41 1.98
CA CYS A 196 9.05 -22.84 3.37
C CYS A 196 8.73 -24.34 3.51
N GLU A 197 7.71 -24.84 2.80
CA GLU A 197 7.35 -26.26 2.76
C GLU A 197 8.51 -27.11 2.22
N ALA A 198 9.17 -26.68 1.14
CA ALA A 198 10.28 -27.43 0.54
C ALA A 198 11.59 -27.40 1.36
N ASN A 199 11.69 -26.56 2.38
CA ASN A 199 12.92 -26.38 3.18
C ASN A 199 12.65 -26.57 4.69
N ASP A 200 11.49 -27.12 5.06
CA ASP A 200 11.08 -27.36 6.45
C ASP A 200 11.22 -26.12 7.34
N VAL A 201 10.88 -24.94 6.80
CA VAL A 201 10.90 -23.66 7.52
C VAL A 201 9.52 -23.38 8.12
N PRO A 202 9.36 -23.33 9.45
CA PRO A 202 8.11 -22.91 10.07
C PRO A 202 7.72 -21.50 9.63
N VAL A 203 6.49 -21.35 9.16
CA VAL A 203 5.95 -20.08 8.69
C VAL A 203 4.49 -19.90 9.10
N SER A 204 4.19 -18.73 9.64
CA SER A 204 2.84 -18.29 9.98
C SER A 204 2.37 -17.22 9.00
N PHE A 205 1.23 -17.45 8.36
CA PHE A 205 0.55 -16.47 7.50
C PHE A 205 -0.66 -15.91 8.24
N ILE A 206 -0.61 -14.63 8.61
CA ILE A 206 -1.66 -13.95 9.37
C ILE A 206 -2.37 -12.97 8.44
N GLN A 207 -3.59 -13.31 8.05
CA GLN A 207 -4.41 -12.40 7.28
C GLN A 207 -4.93 -11.26 8.17
N VAL A 208 -4.68 -10.04 7.71
CA VAL A 208 -5.27 -8.81 8.25
C VAL A 208 -6.61 -8.65 7.54
N ASP A 209 -7.67 -9.10 8.21
CA ASP A 209 -9.03 -9.24 7.68
C ASP A 209 -10.05 -8.31 8.36
N THR A 210 -9.58 -7.45 9.26
CA THR A 210 -10.38 -6.38 9.88
C THR A 210 -9.60 -5.09 9.94
N LEU A 211 -10.33 -3.96 9.89
CA LEU A 211 -9.76 -2.63 10.08
C LEU A 211 -9.03 -2.52 11.43
N GLN A 212 -9.61 -3.07 12.50
CA GLN A 212 -8.99 -3.07 13.82
C GLN A 212 -7.62 -3.74 13.81
N LYS A 213 -7.51 -4.97 13.26
CA LYS A 213 -6.21 -5.66 13.12
C LYS A 213 -5.21 -4.79 12.35
N ALA A 214 -5.64 -4.14 11.26
CA ALA A 214 -4.76 -3.30 10.47
C ALA A 214 -4.26 -2.06 11.25
N LYS A 215 -5.11 -1.46 12.09
CA LYS A 215 -4.73 -0.34 12.97
C LYS A 215 -3.78 -0.77 14.10
N GLU A 216 -3.92 -1.99 14.61
CA GLU A 216 -3.18 -2.52 15.77
C GLU A 216 -1.84 -3.19 15.40
N LEU A 217 -1.49 -3.29 14.11
CA LEU A 217 -0.25 -3.93 13.67
C LEU A 217 1.01 -3.32 14.32
N PRO A 218 1.99 -4.15 14.71
CA PRO A 218 3.18 -3.68 15.44
C PRO A 218 4.28 -3.11 14.52
N CYS A 219 3.94 -2.70 13.30
CA CYS A 219 4.85 -2.09 12.33
C CYS A 219 4.10 -1.15 11.40
N VAL A 220 4.81 -0.31 10.63
CA VAL A 220 4.20 0.33 9.45
C VAL A 220 3.62 -0.74 8.53
N PHE A 221 2.54 -0.42 7.82
CA PHE A 221 1.86 -1.41 6.97
C PHE A 221 1.11 -0.72 5.84
N ASN A 222 0.94 -1.46 4.74
CA ASN A 222 0.04 -1.13 3.64
C ASN A 222 -0.78 -2.36 3.25
N ASN A 223 -0.12 -3.50 3.09
CA ASN A 223 -0.74 -4.77 2.69
C ASN A 223 0.14 -6.01 2.98
N PHE A 224 1.37 -5.81 3.45
CA PHE A 224 2.32 -6.89 3.70
C PHE A 224 3.35 -6.47 4.76
N ALA A 225 3.70 -7.39 5.66
CA ALA A 225 4.83 -7.23 6.57
C ALA A 225 5.45 -8.59 6.91
N VAL A 226 6.77 -8.61 7.01
CA VAL A 226 7.57 -9.79 7.36
C VAL A 226 8.21 -9.57 8.71
N PHE A 227 8.09 -10.58 9.57
CA PHE A 227 8.81 -10.70 10.82
C PHE A 227 9.56 -12.04 10.87
N TYR A 228 10.69 -12.06 11.56
CA TYR A 228 11.43 -13.27 11.86
C TYR A 228 12.17 -13.10 13.19
N LYS A 229 12.18 -14.13 14.04
CA LYS A 229 12.79 -14.07 15.38
C LYS A 229 12.32 -12.86 16.19
N GLY A 230 11.01 -12.72 16.26
CA GLY A 230 10.33 -11.61 16.92
C GLY A 230 10.59 -10.23 16.34
N SER A 231 11.30 -10.08 15.22
CA SER A 231 11.80 -8.80 14.72
C SER A 231 11.23 -8.45 13.36
N PHE A 232 10.83 -7.19 13.18
CA PHE A 232 10.37 -6.67 11.89
C PHE A 232 11.51 -6.67 10.86
N GLU A 233 11.24 -7.20 9.67
CA GLU A 233 12.20 -7.27 8.56
C GLU A 233 11.86 -6.25 7.45
N THR A 234 10.62 -6.25 6.96
CA THR A 234 10.25 -5.44 5.80
C THR A 234 8.73 -5.40 5.55
N VAL A 235 8.22 -4.31 4.95
CA VAL A 235 6.88 -4.26 4.32
C VAL A 235 6.92 -4.50 2.80
N ASN A 236 8.12 -4.56 2.22
CA ASN A 236 8.27 -4.89 0.80
C ASN A 236 8.01 -6.37 0.57
N LEU A 237 7.53 -6.70 -0.62
CA LEU A 237 7.40 -8.08 -1.10
C LEU A 237 8.81 -8.67 -1.34
N PRO A 238 9.27 -9.65 -0.53
CA PRO A 238 10.63 -10.14 -0.58
C PRO A 238 10.83 -11.15 -1.71
N THR A 239 12.01 -11.15 -2.32
CA THR A 239 12.44 -12.28 -3.16
C THR A 239 12.81 -13.48 -2.29
N ILE A 240 12.88 -14.67 -2.88
CA ILE A 240 13.38 -15.87 -2.18
C ILE A 240 14.83 -15.67 -1.70
N ASP A 241 15.67 -14.94 -2.42
CA ASP A 241 17.04 -14.66 -1.96
C ASP A 241 17.08 -13.74 -0.74
N TYR A 242 16.16 -12.76 -0.67
CA TYR A 242 15.98 -11.97 0.55
C TYR A 242 15.52 -12.86 1.70
N LEU A 243 14.56 -13.75 1.46
CA LEU A 243 14.05 -14.68 2.46
C LEU A 243 15.16 -15.60 3.00
N LYS A 244 15.93 -16.22 2.12
CA LYS A 244 17.13 -17.02 2.47
C LYS A 244 18.12 -16.25 3.33
N ARG A 245 18.28 -14.94 3.10
CA ARG A 245 19.20 -14.12 3.89
C ARG A 245 18.68 -13.88 5.30
N ILE A 246 17.39 -13.60 5.47
CA ILE A 246 16.84 -13.38 6.82
C ILE A 246 16.79 -14.67 7.63
N LEU A 247 16.53 -15.82 7.00
CA LEU A 247 16.51 -17.13 7.66
C LEU A 247 17.89 -17.66 8.07
N LYS A 248 18.97 -16.97 7.70
CA LYS A 248 20.34 -17.27 8.14
C LYS A 248 20.77 -16.49 9.39
N LYS A 249 19.97 -15.52 9.83
CA LYS A 249 20.16 -14.85 11.13
C LYS A 249 19.85 -15.85 12.24
#